data_AF-A0A382NVB1-F1
#
_entry.id   AF-A0A382NVB1-F1
#
_cell.length_a   1.000
_cell.length_b   1.000
_cell.length_c   1.000
_cell.angle_alpha   90.00
_cell.angle_beta   90.00
_cell.angle_gamma   90.00
#
_symmetry.space_group_name_H-M   'P 1'
#
loop_
_entity.id
_entity.type
_entity.pdbx_description
1 polymer ?
#
loop_
_entity_poly.entity_id
_entity_poly.type
_entity_poly.pdbx_seq_one_letter_code
_entity_poly.pdbx_strand_id
1 'polypeptide(L)'
;MDIGVTIRNMGAESTADIIVTCAQAAEAQGMESLWITDHIAIPPDDAEGSGGRYLDTLTTLAWLGGTTGKIKLGSGVLILPYRPMLPTVKQIATLQELTKNRLILGIGIGWMDPEFKALGVDRHRRGRITDNTLQFINECFSNDEVSLNGQTFLFKPRPDKPPVLV
;
A
#
# COMPACT_ATOMS: atom_id res chain seq x y z
N MET A 1 -3.02 22.97 -9.60
CA MET A 1 -2.09 21.85 -9.81
C MET A 1 -1.91 21.21 -8.45
N ASP A 2 -2.24 19.92 -8.34
CA ASP A 2 -2.10 19.17 -7.08
C ASP A 2 -0.67 18.62 -7.02
N ILE A 3 0.00 18.83 -5.88
CA ILE A 3 1.41 18.44 -5.69
C ILE A 3 1.48 17.48 -4.50
N GLY A 4 2.11 16.32 -4.72
CA GLY A 4 2.39 15.34 -3.68
C GLY A 4 3.88 15.14 -3.44
N VAL A 5 4.23 14.47 -2.35
CA VAL A 5 5.63 14.19 -1.95
C VAL A 5 5.82 12.73 -1.57
N THR A 6 6.91 12.12 -2.01
CA THR A 6 7.30 10.79 -1.51
C THR A 6 8.04 10.94 -0.18
N ILE A 7 7.54 10.25 0.85
CA ILE A 7 8.21 10.19 2.15
C ILE A 7 9.07 8.93 2.16
N ARG A 8 10.36 9.11 2.43
CA ARG A 8 11.33 8.02 2.36
C ARG A 8 11.11 7.03 3.50
N ASN A 9 10.57 5.85 3.19
CA ASN A 9 10.39 4.73 4.11
C ASN A 9 11.53 3.70 4.05
N MET A 10 12.69 4.09 3.52
CA MET A 10 13.86 3.23 3.34
C MET A 10 15.16 3.87 3.84
N GLY A 11 16.19 3.06 4.08
CA GLY A 11 17.49 3.54 4.56
C GLY A 11 17.53 3.84 6.05
N ALA A 12 18.70 4.24 6.56
CA ALA A 12 18.90 4.56 7.98
C ALA A 12 17.98 5.69 8.47
N GLU A 13 17.57 6.56 7.55
CA GLU A 13 16.72 7.72 7.80
C GLU A 13 15.23 7.38 7.91
N SER A 14 14.81 6.14 7.66
CA SER A 14 13.41 5.69 7.84
C SER A 14 13.06 5.42 9.31
N THR A 15 13.35 6.40 10.16
CA THR A 15 12.97 6.42 11.58
C THR A 15 11.57 6.99 11.74
N ALA A 16 10.88 6.64 12.83
CA ALA A 16 9.56 7.19 13.13
C ALA A 16 9.61 8.74 13.17
N ASP A 17 10.53 9.32 13.93
CA ASP A 17 10.62 10.78 14.11
C ASP A 17 10.79 11.53 12.78
N ILE A 18 11.67 11.04 11.90
CA ILE A 18 11.88 11.67 10.58
C ILE A 18 10.61 11.54 9.73
N ILE A 19 10.02 10.35 9.63
CA ILE A 19 8.86 10.11 8.76
C ILE A 19 7.66 10.96 9.19
N VAL A 20 7.35 11.00 10.50
CA VAL A 20 6.21 11.81 10.98
C VAL A 20 6.47 13.30 10.83
N THR A 21 7.70 13.76 11.09
CA THR A 21 8.07 15.18 10.93
C THR A 21 7.92 15.62 9.47
N CYS A 22 8.40 14.81 8.52
CA CYS A 22 8.25 15.12 7.10
C CYS A 22 6.78 15.09 6.66
N ALA A 23 5.99 14.11 7.12
CA ALA A 23 4.58 14.00 6.77
C ALA A 23 3.75 15.19 7.29
N GLN A 24 3.98 15.59 8.54
CA GLN A 24 3.31 16.76 9.15
C GLN A 24 3.77 18.07 8.53
N ALA A 25 5.05 18.20 8.18
CA ALA A 25 5.55 19.36 7.45
C ALA A 25 4.91 19.46 6.06
N ALA A 26 4.80 18.36 5.32
CA ALA A 26 4.13 18.32 4.02
C ALA A 26 2.66 18.78 4.13
N GLU A 27 1.93 18.27 5.12
CA GLU A 27 0.55 18.65 5.40
C GLU A 27 0.42 20.14 5.78
N ALA A 28 1.35 20.66 6.58
CA ALA A 28 1.39 22.06 7.00
C ALA A 28 1.66 23.02 5.82
N GLN A 29 2.47 22.59 4.85
CA GLN A 29 2.75 23.34 3.62
C GLN A 29 1.65 23.20 2.55
N GLY A 30 0.60 22.43 2.83
CA GLY A 30 -0.54 22.28 1.93
C GLY A 30 -0.30 21.34 0.76
N MET A 31 0.66 20.40 0.88
CA MET A 31 0.78 19.29 -0.07
C MET A 31 -0.52 18.48 -0.10
N GLU A 32 -0.90 18.00 -1.29
CA GLU A 32 -2.14 17.28 -1.51
C GLU A 32 -2.05 15.83 -1.02
N SER A 33 -0.91 15.18 -1.28
CA SER A 33 -0.67 13.77 -0.95
C SER A 33 0.77 13.50 -0.50
N LEU A 34 0.93 12.45 0.30
CA LEU A 34 2.22 11.82 0.55
C LEU A 34 2.24 10.40 -0.04
N TRP A 35 3.41 9.88 -0.38
CA TRP A 35 3.55 8.58 -1.06
C TRP A 35 4.60 7.69 -0.39
N ILE A 36 4.30 6.40 -0.24
CA ILE A 36 5.17 5.38 0.37
C ILE A 36 5.44 4.25 -0.64
N THR A 37 6.70 3.84 -0.76
CA THR A 37 7.16 2.82 -1.73
C THR A 37 7.16 1.42 -1.12
N ASP A 38 6.93 0.40 -1.95
CA ASP A 38 6.74 -0.97 -1.50
C ASP A 38 7.89 -1.93 -1.84
N HIS A 39 8.47 -2.52 -0.79
CA HIS A 39 9.42 -3.62 -0.84
C HIS A 39 9.29 -4.47 0.43
N ILE A 40 9.60 -5.76 0.32
CA ILE A 40 9.51 -6.75 1.40
C ILE A 40 10.86 -7.41 1.70
N ALA A 41 11.60 -7.81 0.66
CA ALA A 41 12.73 -8.73 0.80
C ALA A 41 13.86 -8.44 -0.18
N ILE A 42 14.31 -7.18 -0.23
CA ILE A 42 15.42 -6.76 -1.09
C ILE A 42 16.70 -7.53 -0.70
N PRO A 43 17.40 -8.13 -1.68
CA PRO A 43 18.65 -8.82 -1.40
C PRO A 43 19.78 -7.82 -1.10
N PRO A 44 20.82 -8.22 -0.32
CA PRO A 44 21.91 -7.33 0.04
C PRO A 44 22.61 -6.65 -1.15
N ASP A 45 22.77 -7.35 -2.27
CA ASP A 45 23.46 -6.86 -3.47
C ASP A 45 22.65 -5.82 -4.25
N ASP A 46 21.32 -5.79 -4.07
CA ASP A 46 20.41 -4.83 -4.71
C ASP A 46 19.83 -3.82 -3.70
N ALA A 47 20.56 -3.57 -2.60
CA ALA A 47 20.08 -2.70 -1.53
C ALA A 47 19.95 -1.21 -1.94
N GLU A 48 20.43 -0.77 -3.11
CA GLU A 48 20.24 0.59 -3.66
C GLU A 48 20.49 1.74 -2.65
N GLY A 49 21.48 1.58 -1.76
CA GLY A 49 21.78 2.58 -0.71
C GLY A 49 20.78 2.64 0.46
N SER A 50 19.75 1.80 0.46
CA SER A 50 18.82 1.60 1.60
C SER A 50 19.39 0.69 2.70
N GLY A 51 20.46 -0.08 2.41
CA GLY A 51 20.95 -1.13 3.30
C GLY A 51 19.95 -2.27 3.51
N GLY A 52 19.00 -2.46 2.58
CA GLY A 52 17.92 -3.45 2.68
C GLY A 52 16.81 -3.06 3.66
N ARG A 53 16.88 -1.89 4.29
CA ARG A 53 15.88 -1.42 5.26
C ARG A 53 14.73 -0.73 4.53
N TYR A 54 13.55 -1.35 4.57
CA TYR A 54 12.27 -0.78 4.15
C TYR A 54 11.22 -1.01 5.24
N LEU A 55 10.38 0.00 5.48
CA LEU A 55 9.17 -0.19 6.28
C LEU A 55 8.02 -0.63 5.37
N ASP A 56 7.18 -1.55 5.85
CA ASP A 56 6.00 -2.01 5.10
C ASP A 56 5.06 -0.86 4.72
N THR A 57 4.64 -0.83 3.46
CA THR A 57 3.83 0.25 2.86
C THR A 57 2.50 0.44 3.58
N LEU A 58 1.70 -0.63 3.74
CA LEU A 58 0.36 -0.51 4.31
C LEU A 58 0.41 -0.14 5.79
N THR A 59 1.36 -0.72 6.53
CA THR A 59 1.58 -0.41 7.95
C THR A 59 2.05 1.03 8.13
N THR A 60 2.97 1.51 7.29
CA THR A 60 3.46 2.90 7.33
C THR A 60 2.34 3.89 7.01
N LEU A 61 1.53 3.61 5.98
CA LEU A 61 0.38 4.45 5.63
C LEU A 61 -0.69 4.46 6.74
N ALA A 62 -0.96 3.31 7.38
CA ALA A 62 -1.87 3.25 8.52
C ALA A 62 -1.40 4.09 9.71
N TRP A 63 -0.11 4.01 10.03
CA TRP A 63 0.48 4.81 11.08
C TRP A 63 0.44 6.31 10.74
N LEU A 64 0.84 6.70 9.53
CA LEU A 64 0.74 8.09 9.05
C LEU A 64 -0.69 8.60 9.02
N GLY A 65 -1.65 7.73 8.77
CA GLY A 65 -3.08 8.03 8.86
C GLY A 65 -3.51 8.45 10.26
N GLY A 66 -2.90 7.89 11.31
CA GLY A 66 -3.13 8.29 12.69
C GLY A 66 -2.40 9.57 13.11
N THR A 67 -1.33 9.96 12.41
CA THR A 67 -0.49 11.13 12.78
C THR A 67 -0.72 12.37 11.91
N THR A 68 -1.58 12.27 10.90
CA THR A 68 -1.94 13.35 9.97
C THR A 68 -3.46 13.51 9.89
N GLY A 69 -3.94 14.71 9.56
CA GLY A 69 -5.38 15.04 9.65
C GLY A 69 -6.13 15.11 8.33
N LYS A 70 -5.47 15.52 7.24
CA LYS A 70 -6.11 15.93 5.97
C LYS A 70 -5.35 15.50 4.71
N ILE A 71 -4.02 15.37 4.76
CA ILE A 71 -3.22 14.98 3.60
C ILE A 71 -3.63 13.59 3.12
N LYS A 72 -3.70 13.40 1.80
CA LYS A 72 -4.00 12.08 1.22
C LYS A 72 -2.78 11.17 1.34
N LEU A 73 -3.04 9.88 1.45
CA LEU A 73 -2.05 8.85 1.74
C LEU A 73 -1.95 7.92 0.54
N GLY A 74 -0.82 7.93 -0.16
CA GLY A 74 -0.61 7.23 -1.41
C GLY A 74 0.32 6.03 -1.28
N SER A 75 -0.03 4.90 -1.90
CA SER A 75 0.96 3.86 -2.20
C SER A 75 1.63 4.16 -3.55
N GLY A 76 2.96 4.26 -3.57
CA GLY A 76 3.74 4.58 -4.77
C GLY A 76 4.82 3.53 -5.05
N VAL A 77 4.50 2.31 -5.48
CA VAL A 77 3.17 1.69 -5.65
C VAL A 77 3.08 0.41 -4.80
N LEU A 78 1.88 -0.02 -4.39
CA LEU A 78 1.67 -1.28 -3.69
C LEU A 78 1.79 -2.46 -4.65
N ILE A 79 2.69 -3.40 -4.39
CA ILE A 79 2.88 -4.58 -5.22
C ILE A 79 1.92 -5.68 -4.77
N LEU A 80 0.78 -5.79 -5.46
CA LEU A 80 -0.27 -6.74 -5.08
C LEU A 80 0.21 -8.20 -5.03
N PRO A 81 1.06 -8.68 -5.97
CA PRO A 81 1.53 -10.06 -5.93
C PRO A 81 2.38 -10.41 -4.70
N TYR A 82 2.84 -9.45 -3.91
CA TYR A 82 3.68 -9.72 -2.74
C TYR A 82 2.90 -10.19 -1.51
N ARG A 83 1.57 -10.11 -1.51
CA ARG A 83 0.75 -10.33 -0.32
C ARG A 83 -0.46 -11.22 -0.59
N PRO A 84 -0.98 -11.93 0.42
CA PRO A 84 -2.25 -12.66 0.29
C PRO A 84 -3.41 -11.72 -0.03
N MET A 85 -4.21 -12.09 -1.03
CA MET A 85 -5.28 -11.25 -1.61
C MET A 85 -6.29 -10.76 -0.56
N LEU A 86 -6.97 -11.66 0.17
CA LEU A 86 -8.01 -11.28 1.12
C LEU A 86 -7.51 -10.39 2.28
N PRO A 87 -6.44 -10.75 3.00
CA PRO A 87 -5.85 -9.87 4.02
C PRO A 87 -5.48 -8.49 3.48
N THR A 88 -4.92 -8.42 2.27
CA THR A 88 -4.53 -7.13 1.63
C THR A 88 -5.73 -6.25 1.36
N VAL A 89 -6.79 -6.79 0.74
CA VAL A 89 -8.01 -6.02 0.45
C VAL A 89 -8.70 -5.58 1.75
N LYS A 90 -8.66 -6.42 2.79
CA LYS A 90 -9.15 -6.06 4.12
C LYS A 90 -8.36 -4.91 4.75
N GLN A 91 -7.03 -4.91 4.62
CA GLN A 91 -6.16 -3.83 5.10
C GLN A 91 -6.46 -2.52 4.35
N ILE A 92 -6.65 -2.57 3.03
CA ILE A 92 -7.02 -1.41 2.21
C ILE A 92 -8.35 -0.80 2.69
N ALA A 93 -9.39 -1.62 2.86
CA ALA A 93 -10.69 -1.14 3.36
C ALA A 93 -10.58 -0.56 4.77
N THR A 94 -9.82 -1.21 5.66
CA THR A 94 -9.60 -0.72 7.03
C THR A 94 -8.87 0.61 7.03
N LEU A 95 -7.82 0.76 6.21
CA LEU A 95 -7.06 2.00 6.08
C LEU A 95 -7.95 3.13 5.54
N GLN A 96 -8.73 2.85 4.51
CA GLN A 96 -9.66 3.81 3.91
C GLN A 96 -10.72 4.30 4.92
N GLU A 97 -11.29 3.39 5.72
CA GLU A 97 -12.24 3.70 6.79
C GLU A 97 -11.59 4.58 7.87
N LEU A 98 -10.48 4.11 8.47
CA LEU A 98 -9.83 4.78 9.59
C LEU A 98 -9.25 6.14 9.22
N THR A 99 -8.86 6.31 7.95
CA THR A 99 -8.32 7.58 7.46
C THR A 99 -9.38 8.53 6.94
N LYS A 100 -10.66 8.16 6.98
CA LYS A 100 -11.80 8.95 6.45
C LYS A 100 -11.63 9.25 4.96
N ASN A 101 -11.46 8.20 4.18
CA ASN A 101 -11.36 8.22 2.72
C ASN A 101 -10.12 8.94 2.14
N ARG A 102 -8.99 8.94 2.85
CA ARG A 102 -7.76 9.62 2.40
C ARG A 102 -6.80 8.73 1.62
N LEU A 103 -7.05 7.43 1.48
CA LEU A 103 -6.14 6.54 0.76
C LEU A 103 -6.25 6.74 -0.76
N ILE A 104 -5.11 6.84 -1.42
CA ILE A 104 -4.95 6.69 -2.87
C ILE A 104 -4.12 5.43 -3.12
N LEU A 105 -4.66 4.50 -3.90
CA LEU A 105 -4.05 3.19 -4.11
C LEU A 105 -3.33 3.16 -5.46
N GLY A 106 -2.05 3.55 -5.48
CA GLY A 106 -1.17 3.24 -6.61
C GLY A 106 -0.75 1.78 -6.56
N ILE A 107 -0.90 1.06 -7.67
CA ILE A 107 -0.73 -0.39 -7.76
C ILE A 107 0.37 -0.74 -8.74
N GLY A 108 1.20 -1.70 -8.38
CA GLY A 108 2.22 -2.27 -9.25
C GLY A 108 2.11 -3.79 -9.35
N ILE A 109 2.66 -4.32 -10.44
CA ILE A 109 2.78 -5.78 -10.66
C ILE A 109 4.08 -6.36 -10.09
N GLY A 110 5.04 -5.51 -9.72
CA GLY A 110 6.35 -5.91 -9.21
C GLY A 110 7.31 -6.38 -10.31
N TRP A 111 8.61 -6.27 -10.03
CA TRP A 111 9.66 -6.61 -11.00
C TRP A 111 10.83 -7.40 -10.40
N MET A 112 11.05 -7.39 -9.08
CA MET A 112 12.27 -7.93 -8.48
C MET A 112 12.18 -9.44 -8.24
N ASP A 113 12.83 -10.24 -9.09
CA ASP A 113 12.83 -11.71 -9.01
C ASP A 113 13.24 -12.27 -7.63
N PRO A 114 14.27 -11.72 -6.95
CA PRO A 114 14.61 -12.13 -5.59
C PRO A 114 13.46 -12.02 -4.58
N GLU A 115 12.65 -10.97 -4.63
CA GLU A 115 11.51 -10.80 -3.72
C GLU A 115 10.42 -11.82 -4.00
N PHE A 116 10.08 -12.03 -5.28
CA PHE A 116 9.15 -13.08 -5.70
C PHE A 116 9.59 -14.46 -5.20
N LYS A 117 10.88 -14.78 -5.33
CA LYS A 117 11.46 -16.02 -4.83
C LYS A 117 11.35 -16.12 -3.29
N ALA A 118 11.70 -15.05 -2.56
CA ALA A 118 11.61 -15.01 -1.11
C ALA A 118 10.17 -15.19 -0.59
N LEU A 119 9.19 -14.66 -1.32
CA LEU A 119 7.77 -14.74 -1.01
C LEU A 119 7.11 -16.06 -1.46
N GLY A 120 7.82 -16.90 -2.21
CA GLY A 120 7.28 -18.15 -2.75
C GLY A 120 6.21 -17.92 -3.82
N VAL A 121 6.24 -16.76 -4.50
CA VAL A 121 5.27 -16.40 -5.54
C VAL A 121 5.93 -16.56 -6.91
N ASP A 122 5.31 -17.36 -7.77
CA ASP A 122 5.75 -17.46 -9.16
C ASP A 122 5.54 -16.12 -9.89
N ARG A 123 6.66 -15.47 -10.23
CA ARG A 123 6.69 -14.18 -10.92
C ARG A 123 5.96 -14.20 -12.27
N HIS A 124 5.91 -15.34 -12.95
CA HIS A 124 5.20 -15.45 -14.23
C HIS A 124 3.69 -15.30 -14.06
N ARG A 125 3.17 -15.51 -12.85
CA ARG A 125 1.75 -15.32 -12.50
C ARG A 125 1.42 -13.90 -12.03
N ARG A 126 2.40 -13.00 -11.89
CA ARG A 126 2.23 -11.67 -11.27
C ARG A 126 1.10 -10.84 -11.90
N GLY A 127 1.01 -10.82 -13.23
CA GLY A 127 -0.06 -10.11 -13.94
C GLY A 127 -1.45 -10.65 -13.58
N ARG A 128 -1.63 -11.97 -13.70
CA ARG A 128 -2.89 -12.66 -13.33
C ARG A 128 -3.24 -12.49 -11.85
N ILE A 129 -2.25 -12.49 -10.95
CA ILE A 129 -2.49 -12.24 -9.52
C ILE A 129 -2.98 -10.80 -9.31
N THR A 130 -2.35 -9.82 -9.96
CA THR A 130 -2.79 -8.41 -9.93
C THR A 130 -4.20 -8.25 -10.48
N ASP A 131 -4.50 -8.81 -11.66
CA ASP A 131 -5.84 -8.72 -12.28
C ASP A 131 -6.92 -9.32 -11.37
N ASN A 132 -6.68 -10.52 -10.84
CA ASN A 132 -7.61 -11.17 -9.92
C ASN A 132 -7.80 -10.34 -8.64
N THR A 133 -6.74 -9.73 -8.13
CA THR A 133 -6.81 -8.90 -6.91
C THR A 133 -7.55 -7.59 -7.16
N LEU A 134 -7.36 -6.95 -8.33
CA LEU A 134 -8.11 -5.77 -8.74
C LEU A 134 -9.60 -6.07 -8.89
N GLN A 135 -9.95 -7.20 -9.51
CA GLN A 135 -11.33 -7.67 -9.60
C GLN A 135 -11.92 -7.86 -8.20
N PHE A 136 -11.17 -8.52 -7.31
CA PHE A 136 -11.60 -8.78 -5.94
C PHE A 136 -11.75 -7.50 -5.11
N ILE A 137 -10.89 -6.50 -5.30
CA ILE A 137 -11.08 -5.15 -4.72
C ILE A 137 -12.41 -4.57 -5.18
N ASN A 138 -12.71 -4.60 -6.49
CA ASN A 138 -13.99 -4.06 -6.97
C ASN A 138 -15.19 -4.82 -6.38
N GLU A 139 -15.12 -6.15 -6.31
CA GLU A 139 -16.19 -6.97 -5.71
C GLU A 139 -16.41 -6.64 -4.24
N CYS A 140 -15.35 -6.59 -3.43
CA CYS A 140 -15.42 -6.28 -1.99
C CYS A 140 -15.98 -4.90 -1.69
N PHE A 141 -15.69 -3.90 -2.53
CA PHE A 141 -16.19 -2.54 -2.31
C PHE A 141 -17.61 -2.33 -2.86
N SER A 142 -18.09 -3.20 -3.75
CA SER A 142 -19.44 -3.14 -4.31
C SER A 142 -20.47 -3.98 -3.56
N ASN A 143 -20.07 -5.00 -2.78
CA ASN A 143 -20.99 -5.96 -2.18
C ASN A 143 -20.70 -6.17 -0.68
N ASP A 144 -21.77 -6.36 0.10
CA ASP A 144 -21.66 -6.71 1.53
C ASP A 144 -21.30 -8.19 1.74
N GLU A 145 -21.69 -9.06 0.81
CA GLU A 145 -21.40 -10.50 0.80
C GLU A 145 -20.51 -10.82 -0.40
N VAL A 146 -19.40 -11.51 -0.16
CA VAL A 146 -18.35 -11.80 -1.14
C VAL A 146 -17.94 -13.26 -0.99
N SER A 147 -17.53 -13.90 -2.09
CA SER A 147 -17.04 -15.29 -2.04
C SER A 147 -15.59 -15.39 -2.51
N LEU A 148 -14.76 -16.09 -1.75
CA LEU A 148 -13.38 -16.40 -2.13
C LEU A 148 -13.05 -17.84 -1.73
N ASN A 149 -12.39 -18.58 -2.62
CA ASN A 149 -12.03 -19.99 -2.41
C ASN A 149 -13.22 -20.88 -1.99
N GLY A 150 -14.41 -20.61 -2.53
CA GLY A 150 -15.63 -21.36 -2.24
C GLY A 150 -16.29 -21.03 -0.89
N GLN A 151 -15.75 -20.08 -0.13
CA GLN A 151 -16.33 -19.60 1.12
C GLN A 151 -16.97 -18.22 0.92
N THR A 152 -18.25 -18.11 1.29
CA THR A 152 -18.97 -16.84 1.34
C THR A 152 -18.82 -16.17 2.71
N PHE A 153 -18.61 -14.85 2.73
CA PHE A 153 -18.43 -14.09 3.97
C PHE A 153 -18.86 -12.62 3.81
N LEU A 154 -19.07 -11.95 4.95
CA LEU A 154 -19.38 -10.52 4.96
C LEU A 154 -18.10 -9.68 4.88
N PHE A 155 -18.03 -8.75 3.94
CA PHE A 155 -16.93 -7.80 3.82
C PHE A 155 -17.30 -6.47 4.50
N LYS A 156 -16.95 -6.34 5.79
CA LYS A 156 -17.19 -5.11 6.59
C LYS A 156 -15.98 -4.74 7.44
N PRO A 157 -15.52 -3.47 7.54
CA PRO A 157 -16.15 -2.28 6.98
C PRO A 157 -15.99 -2.20 5.46
N ARG A 158 -16.89 -1.44 4.82
CA ARG A 158 -16.92 -1.20 3.37
C ARG A 158 -17.07 0.31 3.11
N PRO A 159 -16.01 1.10 3.33
CA PRO A 159 -16.02 2.53 3.02
C PRO A 159 -16.06 2.76 1.51
N ASP A 160 -16.01 4.03 1.09
CA ASP A 160 -15.86 4.37 -0.33
C ASP A 160 -14.57 3.78 -0.89
N LYS A 161 -14.64 3.18 -2.07
CA LYS A 161 -13.45 2.61 -2.73
C LYS A 161 -12.40 3.70 -2.94
N PRO A 162 -11.14 3.48 -2.52
CA PRO A 162 -10.09 4.46 -2.78
C PRO A 162 -9.88 4.64 -4.29
N PRO A 163 -9.47 5.84 -4.75
CA PRO A 163 -8.98 6.01 -6.11
C PRO A 163 -7.84 5.03 -6.38
N VAL A 164 -7.90 4.36 -7.53
CA VAL A 164 -6.92 3.36 -7.94
C VAL A 164 -6.12 3.90 -9.12
N LEU A 165 -4.79 3.91 -9.01
CA LEU A 165 -3.86 4.27 -10.07
C LEU A 165 -3.10 3.00 -10.49
N VAL A 166 -3.18 2.64 -11.76
CA VAL A 166 -2.52 1.45 -12.35
C VAL A 166 -1.56 1.90 -13.45
#